data_AF-A0A4P6YWJ7-F1
#
_entry.id   AF-A0A4P6YWJ7-F1
#
_cell.length_a   1.000
_cell.length_b   1.000
_cell.length_c   1.000
_cell.angle_alpha   90.00
_cell.angle_beta   90.00
_cell.angle_gamma   90.00
#
_symmetry.space_group_name_H-M   'P 1'
#
loop_
_entity.id
_entity.type
_entity.pdbx_description
1 polymer ?
#
loop_
_entity_poly.entity_id
_entity_poly.type
_entity_poly.pdbx_seq_one_letter_code
_entity_poly.pdbx_strand_id
1 'polypeptide(L)'
;MSETGYQTLSTNRTRILQNSQVNWKLFLTNESKYDISHRAGFKGINQYAFTIDILDEVYTQCPNLGIACEIYQLILRAVNSRKEDEFVALLKNYKTTGTPMDTVIKTYKKYRRGIIESFRVKASNGRIEGINRRIKQMKRTAYGYAKPANFFHRIRLQLLNKHVLTSQFTKLMTE
;
A
#
# COMPACT_ATOMS: atom_id res chain seq x y z
N MET A 1 37.83 -25.06 19.73
CA MET A 1 36.39 -25.08 20.05
C MET A 1 35.93 -23.64 20.33
N SER A 2 35.56 -22.87 19.29
CA SER A 2 34.79 -21.60 19.43
C SER A 2 34.37 -20.96 18.09
N GLU A 3 34.28 -21.69 16.97
CA GLU A 3 33.93 -21.11 15.66
C GLU A 3 32.47 -21.34 15.23
N THR A 4 31.74 -22.26 15.89
CA THR A 4 30.40 -22.70 15.47
C THR A 4 29.26 -21.75 15.85
N GLY A 5 29.42 -20.89 16.85
CA GLY A 5 28.36 -19.98 17.31
C GLY A 5 28.20 -18.70 16.48
N TYR A 6 29.29 -18.14 15.98
CA TYR A 6 29.27 -16.87 15.22
C TYR A 6 28.86 -17.06 13.76
N GLN A 7 29.30 -18.16 13.12
CA GLN A 7 28.97 -18.47 11.73
C GLN A 7 27.49 -18.84 11.54
N THR A 8 26.87 -19.47 12.54
CA THR A 8 25.44 -19.84 12.49
C THR A 8 24.52 -18.63 12.66
N LEU A 9 24.89 -17.67 13.51
CA LEU A 9 24.15 -16.41 13.71
C LEU A 9 24.23 -15.47 12.50
N SER A 10 25.40 -15.34 11.87
CA SER A 10 25.57 -14.48 10.67
C SER A 10 24.81 -15.06 9.45
N THR A 11 24.85 -16.37 9.29
CA THR A 11 24.13 -17.09 8.22
C THR A 11 22.61 -16.96 8.39
N ASN A 12 22.10 -17.10 9.63
CA ASN A 12 20.67 -16.94 9.92
C ASN A 12 20.17 -15.50 9.71
N ARG A 13 20.92 -14.49 10.13
CA ARG A 13 20.56 -13.08 9.86
C ARG A 13 20.49 -12.78 8.37
N THR A 14 21.46 -13.27 7.59
CA THR A 14 21.51 -13.08 6.14
C THR A 14 20.31 -13.74 5.45
N ARG A 15 19.96 -14.97 5.86
CA ARG A 15 18.79 -15.72 5.38
C ARG A 15 17.48 -14.98 5.61
N ILE A 16 17.30 -14.36 6.79
CA ILE A 16 16.06 -13.65 7.13
C ILE A 16 15.95 -12.29 6.47
N LEU A 17 17.07 -11.60 6.27
CA LEU A 17 17.08 -10.38 5.45
C LEU A 17 16.71 -10.69 4.00
N GLN A 18 17.26 -11.76 3.41
CA GLN A 18 16.87 -12.21 2.07
C GLN A 18 15.40 -12.61 2.00
N ASN A 19 14.89 -13.34 3.00
CA ASN A 19 13.46 -13.65 3.09
C ASN A 19 12.60 -12.38 3.12
N SER A 20 12.98 -11.42 3.95
CA SER A 20 12.23 -10.18 4.12
C SER A 20 12.23 -9.34 2.85
N GLN A 21 13.34 -9.34 2.09
CA GLN A 21 13.43 -8.66 0.80
C GLN A 21 12.63 -9.35 -0.29
N VAL A 22 12.69 -10.68 -0.40
CA VAL A 22 12.02 -11.43 -1.46
C VAL A 22 10.52 -11.53 -1.21
N ASN A 23 10.12 -11.73 0.05
CA ASN A 23 8.75 -11.97 0.48
C ASN A 23 8.12 -10.75 1.16
N TRP A 24 8.58 -9.53 0.86
CA TRP A 24 8.12 -8.29 1.49
C TRP A 24 6.59 -8.07 1.45
N LYS A 25 5.92 -8.60 0.42
CA LYS A 25 4.45 -8.52 0.28
C LYS A 25 3.71 -9.26 1.39
N LEU A 26 4.34 -10.26 2.01
CA LEU A 26 3.76 -11.04 3.09
C LEU A 26 3.41 -10.14 4.28
N PHE A 27 4.33 -9.26 4.66
CA PHE A 27 4.17 -8.33 5.78
C PHE A 27 3.04 -7.31 5.57
N LEU A 28 2.67 -7.05 4.31
CA LEU A 28 1.60 -6.12 3.93
C LEU A 28 0.27 -6.83 3.67
N THR A 29 0.28 -8.17 3.62
CA THR A 29 -0.93 -8.94 3.36
C THR A 29 -1.76 -8.98 4.64
N ASN A 30 -3.08 -8.82 4.51
CA ASN A 30 -4.00 -8.90 5.64
C ASN A 30 -3.87 -10.29 6.30
N GLU A 31 -3.72 -10.31 7.61
CA GLU A 31 -3.68 -11.54 8.43
C GLU A 31 -4.83 -12.51 8.12
N SER A 32 -6.02 -11.99 7.83
CA SER A 32 -7.18 -12.82 7.49
C SER A 32 -7.03 -13.63 6.20
N LYS A 33 -5.99 -13.36 5.40
CA LYS A 33 -5.68 -14.03 4.13
C LYS A 33 -4.50 -14.98 4.23
N TYR A 34 -3.87 -15.11 5.40
CA TYR A 34 -2.78 -16.05 5.57
C TYR A 34 -3.31 -17.48 5.45
N ASP A 35 -2.61 -18.30 4.67
CA ASP A 35 -2.91 -19.73 4.60
C ASP A 35 -2.36 -20.39 5.86
N ILE A 36 -3.28 -20.94 6.67
CA ILE A 36 -3.00 -21.64 7.92
C ILE A 36 -2.99 -23.16 7.67
N SER A 37 -3.59 -23.61 6.57
CA SER A 37 -3.80 -25.03 6.28
C SER A 37 -2.64 -25.66 5.53
N HIS A 38 -1.96 -24.90 4.67
CA HIS A 38 -0.89 -25.42 3.82
C HIS A 38 0.44 -24.68 4.01
N ARG A 39 1.52 -25.45 3.84
CA ARG A 39 2.88 -24.91 3.77
C ARG A 39 3.15 -24.35 2.38
N ALA A 40 3.79 -23.18 2.34
CA ALA A 40 4.20 -22.52 1.10
C ALA A 40 5.73 -22.50 0.99
N GLY A 41 6.24 -22.47 -0.24
CA GLY A 41 7.67 -22.36 -0.51
C GLY A 41 8.15 -20.91 -0.36
N PHE A 42 9.10 -20.67 0.55
CA PHE A 42 9.69 -19.35 0.79
C PHE A 42 11.04 -19.24 0.09
N LYS A 43 11.07 -18.58 -1.07
CA LYS A 43 12.27 -18.48 -1.94
C LYS A 43 13.52 -17.92 -1.25
N GLY A 44 13.39 -16.98 -0.33
CA GLY A 44 14.53 -16.39 0.38
C GLY A 44 15.15 -17.31 1.46
N ILE A 45 14.42 -18.35 1.86
CA ILE A 45 14.88 -19.34 2.85
C ILE A 45 15.13 -20.71 2.20
N ASN A 46 14.58 -20.92 1.00
CA ASN A 46 14.57 -22.19 0.29
C ASN A 46 13.95 -23.32 1.12
N GLN A 47 12.86 -23.02 1.85
CA GLN A 47 12.14 -23.98 2.68
C GLN A 47 10.62 -23.88 2.50
N TYR A 48 9.92 -24.98 2.79
CA TYR A 48 8.47 -25.01 2.92
C TYR A 48 8.10 -24.84 4.40
N ALA A 49 7.33 -23.81 4.71
CA ALA A 49 6.92 -23.50 6.08
C ALA A 49 5.49 -22.94 6.10
N PHE A 50 4.90 -22.83 7.29
CA PHE A 50 3.67 -22.05 7.44
C PHE A 50 4.01 -20.56 7.45
N THR A 51 3.09 -19.75 6.94
CA THR A 51 3.27 -18.29 6.88
C THR A 51 3.53 -17.69 8.26
N ILE A 52 2.82 -18.19 9.28
CA ILE A 52 2.91 -17.70 10.66
C ILE A 52 4.31 -17.98 11.24
N ASP A 53 4.83 -19.20 11.06
CA ASP A 53 6.17 -19.58 11.55
C ASP A 53 7.26 -18.66 10.98
N ILE A 54 7.16 -18.33 9.69
CA ILE A 54 8.11 -17.43 9.03
C ILE A 54 7.99 -16.01 9.59
N LEU A 55 6.78 -15.52 9.82
CA LEU A 55 6.56 -14.19 10.38
C LEU A 55 7.10 -14.11 11.81
N ASP A 56 6.83 -15.11 12.64
CA ASP A 56 7.30 -15.20 14.01
C ASP A 56 8.84 -15.24 14.09
N GLU A 57 9.47 -16.03 13.21
CA GLU A 57 10.93 -16.07 13.09
C GLU A 57 11.51 -14.70 12.69
N VAL A 58 10.91 -14.04 11.69
CA VAL A 58 11.35 -12.71 11.23
C VAL A 58 11.18 -11.67 12.34
N TYR A 59 10.05 -11.66 13.04
CA TYR A 59 9.76 -10.69 14.10
C TYR A 59 10.64 -10.89 15.32
N THR A 60 10.96 -12.14 15.68
CA THR A 60 11.92 -12.45 16.75
C THR A 60 13.30 -11.86 16.45
N GLN A 61 13.74 -11.90 15.21
CA GLN A 61 15.05 -11.35 14.83
C GLN A 61 15.04 -9.85 14.54
N CYS A 62 13.89 -9.30 14.15
CA CYS A 62 13.69 -7.89 13.83
C CYS A 62 12.47 -7.34 14.60
N PRO A 63 12.60 -7.09 15.93
CA PRO A 63 11.46 -6.70 16.77
C PRO A 63 10.82 -5.37 16.34
N ASN A 64 11.62 -4.41 15.86
CA ASN A 64 11.11 -3.15 15.33
C ASN A 64 10.20 -3.34 14.10
N LEU A 65 10.48 -4.35 13.27
CA LEU A 65 9.63 -4.69 12.14
C LEU A 65 8.33 -5.34 12.63
N GLY A 66 8.41 -6.26 13.60
CA GLY A 66 7.24 -6.89 14.21
C GLY A 66 6.26 -5.88 14.78
N ILE A 67 6.75 -4.94 15.59
CA ILE A 67 5.95 -3.84 16.15
C ILE A 67 5.28 -3.03 15.04
N ALA A 68 6.04 -2.61 14.02
CA ALA A 68 5.49 -1.83 12.91
C ALA A 68 4.43 -2.62 12.12
N CYS A 69 4.64 -3.91 11.88
CA CYS A 69 3.69 -4.78 11.21
C CYS A 69 2.42 -4.99 12.03
N GLU A 70 2.51 -5.20 13.35
CA GLU A 70 1.35 -5.31 14.22
C GLU A 70 0.46 -4.06 14.15
N ILE A 71 1.07 -2.88 14.28
CA ILE A 71 0.36 -1.60 14.15
C ILE A 71 -0.27 -1.48 12.76
N TYR A 72 0.45 -1.87 11.71
CA TYR A 72 -0.07 -1.86 10.34
C TYR A 72 -1.32 -2.75 10.21
N GLN A 73 -1.30 -3.95 10.78
CA GLN A 73 -2.44 -4.88 10.72
C GLN A 73 -3.64 -4.35 11.49
N LEU A 74 -3.44 -3.70 12.64
CA LEU A 74 -4.51 -3.01 13.36
C LEU A 74 -5.15 -1.89 12.52
N ILE A 75 -4.34 -1.07 11.85
CA ILE A 75 -4.83 -0.02 10.95
C ILE A 75 -5.62 -0.66 9.79
N LEU A 76 -5.06 -1.68 9.16
CA LEU A 76 -5.66 -2.36 8.02
C LEU A 76 -7.00 -2.98 8.39
N ARG A 77 -7.11 -3.58 9.59
CA ARG A 77 -8.35 -4.14 10.12
C ARG A 77 -9.42 -3.07 10.35
N ALA A 78 -9.06 -1.95 10.97
CA ALA A 78 -9.99 -0.85 11.21
C ALA A 78 -10.51 -0.23 9.89
N VAL A 79 -9.62 -0.06 8.90
CA VAL A 79 -9.96 0.47 7.56
C VAL A 79 -10.85 -0.50 6.79
N ASN A 80 -10.50 -1.79 6.72
CA ASN A 80 -11.28 -2.79 5.99
C ASN A 80 -12.66 -3.00 6.61
N SER A 81 -12.75 -2.95 7.94
CA SER A 81 -14.01 -3.05 8.67
C SER A 81 -14.81 -1.73 8.67
N ARG A 82 -14.23 -0.64 8.14
CA ARG A 82 -14.80 0.72 8.14
C ARG A 82 -15.23 1.21 9.53
N LYS A 83 -14.53 0.75 10.58
CA LYS A 83 -14.85 1.10 11.97
C LYS A 83 -14.05 2.33 12.37
N GLU A 84 -14.73 3.49 12.34
CA GLU A 84 -14.17 4.78 12.69
C GLU A 84 -13.61 4.78 14.12
N ASP A 85 -14.38 4.25 15.07
CA ASP A 85 -14.02 4.27 16.50
C ASP A 85 -12.72 3.50 16.78
N GLU A 86 -12.55 2.32 16.17
CA GLU A 86 -11.34 1.52 16.30
C GLU A 86 -10.11 2.25 15.74
N PHE A 87 -10.25 2.92 14.59
CA PHE A 87 -9.17 3.71 14.01
C PHE A 87 -8.80 4.92 14.87
N VAL A 88 -9.79 5.65 15.37
CA VAL A 88 -9.57 6.82 16.23
C VAL A 88 -8.94 6.43 17.56
N ALA A 89 -9.42 5.35 18.18
CA ALA A 89 -8.86 4.81 19.42
C ALA A 89 -7.40 4.38 19.22
N LEU A 90 -7.10 3.70 18.11
CA LEU A 90 -5.73 3.30 17.75
C LEU A 90 -4.80 4.51 17.63
N LEU A 91 -5.22 5.56 16.90
CA LEU A 91 -4.40 6.78 16.77
C LEU A 91 -4.21 7.49 18.11
N LYS A 92 -5.24 7.52 18.97
CA LYS A 92 -5.19 8.18 20.29
C LYS A 92 -4.24 7.47 21.25
N ASN A 93 -4.31 6.14 21.29
CA ASN A 93 -3.56 5.31 22.22
C ASN A 93 -2.13 4.99 21.75
N TYR A 94 -1.82 5.29 20.48
CA TYR A 94 -0.50 5.06 19.92
C TYR A 94 0.59 5.82 20.68
N LYS A 95 1.59 5.07 21.17
CA LYS A 95 2.84 5.60 21.74
C LYS A 95 3.96 5.48 20.71
N THR A 96 4.86 6.44 20.70
CA THR A 96 6.05 6.45 19.85
C THR A 96 6.86 5.17 20.06
N THR A 97 7.15 4.45 18.98
CA THR A 97 7.85 3.16 19.03
C THR A 97 9.29 3.25 18.53
N GLY A 98 9.73 4.41 18.03
CA GLY A 98 11.06 4.58 17.44
C GLY A 98 11.19 3.96 16.06
N THR A 99 10.08 3.54 15.46
CA THR A 99 10.01 2.92 14.13
C THR A 99 9.50 3.92 13.10
N PRO A 100 9.70 3.66 11.78
CA PRO A 100 9.11 4.49 10.73
C PRO A 100 7.58 4.66 10.84
N MET A 101 6.90 3.77 11.57
CA MET A 101 5.46 3.85 11.84
C MET A 101 5.07 5.15 12.57
N ASP A 102 5.97 5.74 13.36
CA ASP A 102 5.72 7.03 14.04
C ASP A 102 5.36 8.14 13.04
N THR A 103 6.03 8.16 11.88
CA THR A 103 5.76 9.14 10.81
C THR A 103 4.42 8.85 10.12
N VAL A 104 4.09 7.58 9.93
CA VAL A 104 2.81 7.15 9.35
C VAL A 104 1.67 7.58 10.27
N ILE A 105 1.76 7.29 11.57
CA ILE A 105 0.75 7.69 12.56
C ILE A 105 0.63 9.21 12.65
N LYS A 106 1.74 9.96 12.61
CA LYS A 106 1.72 11.43 12.56
C LYS A 106 0.94 11.94 11.34
N THR A 107 1.14 11.29 10.19
CA THR A 107 0.42 11.63 8.95
C THR A 107 -1.07 11.31 9.07
N TYR A 108 -1.43 10.15 9.63
CA TYR A 108 -2.83 9.80 9.88
C TYR A 108 -3.50 10.74 10.87
N LYS A 109 -2.83 11.15 11.95
CA LYS A 109 -3.34 12.16 12.88
C LYS A 109 -3.60 13.50 12.18
N LYS A 110 -2.70 13.93 11.29
CA LYS A 110 -2.83 15.18 10.51
C LYS A 110 -4.04 15.14 9.58
N TYR A 111 -4.25 14.04 8.86
CA TYR A 111 -5.31 13.92 7.85
C TYR A 111 -6.54 13.13 8.33
N ARG A 112 -6.68 12.92 9.65
CA ARG A 112 -7.70 12.04 10.26
C ARG A 112 -9.11 12.28 9.72
N ARG A 113 -9.50 13.56 9.57
CA ARG A 113 -10.86 13.94 9.15
C ARG A 113 -11.20 13.37 7.77
N GLY A 114 -10.27 13.46 6.81
CA GLY A 114 -10.49 12.92 5.47
C GLY A 114 -10.51 11.40 5.43
N ILE A 115 -9.70 10.75 6.28
CA ILE A 115 -9.67 9.28 6.39
C ILE A 115 -10.97 8.76 6.97
N ILE A 116 -11.45 9.37 8.06
CA ILE A 116 -12.74 9.05 8.67
C ILE A 116 -13.88 9.20 7.67
N GLU A 117 -13.91 10.32 6.94
CA GLU A 117 -14.94 10.54 5.92
C GLU A 117 -14.90 9.45 4.83
N SER A 118 -13.71 8.98 4.47
CA SER A 118 -13.55 7.89 3.50
C SER A 118 -14.17 6.55 3.96
N PHE A 119 -14.37 6.34 5.26
CA PHE A 119 -15.00 5.11 5.76
C PHE A 119 -16.51 5.09 5.45
N ARG A 120 -17.13 6.28 5.47
CA ARG A 120 -18.56 6.49 5.21
C ARG A 120 -18.87 6.44 3.72
N VAL A 121 -17.99 6.99 2.89
CA VAL A 121 -18.20 7.08 1.45
C VAL A 121 -17.81 5.76 0.76
N LYS A 122 -18.63 5.27 -0.19
CA LYS A 122 -18.30 4.12 -1.05
C LYS A 122 -17.59 4.50 -2.35
N ALA A 123 -16.93 5.66 -2.38
CA ALA A 123 -16.32 6.19 -3.60
C ALA A 123 -15.16 5.29 -4.02
N SER A 124 -15.12 4.91 -5.29
CA SER A 124 -14.01 4.18 -5.87
C SER A 124 -12.92 5.15 -6.35
N ASN A 125 -11.67 4.73 -6.22
CA ASN A 125 -10.54 5.46 -6.80
C ASN A 125 -10.56 5.43 -8.34
N GLY A 126 -11.41 4.60 -8.96
CA GLY A 126 -11.43 4.37 -10.41
C GLY A 126 -11.64 5.63 -11.24
N ARG A 127 -12.47 6.59 -10.78
CA ARG A 127 -12.65 7.86 -11.50
C ARG A 127 -11.37 8.71 -11.49
N ILE A 128 -10.75 8.84 -10.32
CA ILE A 128 -9.50 9.61 -10.14
C ILE A 128 -8.36 8.94 -10.91
N GLU A 129 -8.23 7.62 -10.81
CA GLU A 129 -7.26 6.82 -11.56
C GLU A 129 -7.46 6.92 -13.06
N GLY A 130 -8.71 6.91 -13.54
CA GLY A 130 -9.06 7.08 -14.95
C GLY A 130 -8.63 8.45 -15.48
N ILE A 131 -8.87 9.51 -14.71
CA ILE A 131 -8.40 10.87 -15.03
C ILE A 131 -6.87 10.90 -15.06
N ASN A 132 -6.21 10.35 -14.03
CA ASN A 132 -4.75 10.30 -13.96
C ASN A 132 -4.14 9.51 -15.12
N ARG A 133 -4.74 8.39 -15.51
CA ARG A 133 -4.32 7.60 -16.69
C ARG A 133 -4.42 8.43 -17.97
N ARG A 134 -5.53 9.15 -18.17
CA ARG A 134 -5.70 10.05 -19.32
C ARG A 134 -4.65 11.15 -19.35
N ILE A 135 -4.42 11.84 -18.23
CA ILE A 135 -3.38 12.88 -18.14
C ILE A 135 -1.99 12.29 -18.44
N LYS A 136 -1.67 11.11 -17.89
CA LYS A 136 -0.41 10.40 -18.18
C LYS A 136 -0.29 10.05 -19.67
N GLN A 137 -1.37 9.62 -20.33
CA GLN A 137 -1.39 9.35 -21.76
C GLN A 137 -1.19 10.64 -22.59
N MET A 138 -1.83 11.75 -22.21
CA MET A 138 -1.60 13.06 -22.85
C MET A 138 -0.15 13.50 -22.73
N LYS A 139 0.49 13.22 -21.60
CA LYS A 139 1.91 13.51 -21.39
C LYS A 139 2.80 12.64 -22.28
N ARG A 140 2.51 11.34 -22.42
CA ARG A 140 3.29 10.40 -23.26
C ARG A 140 3.15 10.67 -24.76
N THR A 141 1.96 11.09 -25.20
CA THR A 141 1.66 11.37 -26.61
C THR A 141 2.04 12.78 -27.04
N ALA A 142 2.42 13.64 -26.09
CA ALA A 142 2.96 14.94 -26.41
C ALA A 142 4.48 14.80 -26.59
N TYR A 143 4.96 15.14 -27.78
CA TYR A 143 6.39 15.28 -28.08
C TYR A 143 7.03 16.51 -27.39
N GLY A 144 6.55 16.85 -26.19
CA GLY A 144 6.83 18.09 -25.47
C GLY A 144 5.75 19.15 -25.64
N TYR A 145 5.57 19.98 -24.60
CA TYR A 145 4.86 21.25 -24.71
C TYR A 145 5.85 22.37 -24.40
N ALA A 146 6.07 23.28 -25.34
CA ALA A 146 6.94 24.44 -25.13
C ALA A 146 6.47 25.35 -23.99
N LYS A 147 5.15 25.43 -23.77
CA LYS A 147 4.52 26.19 -22.69
C LYS A 147 3.66 25.27 -21.82
N PRO A 148 3.82 25.26 -20.48
CA PRO A 148 2.95 24.47 -19.58
C PRO A 148 1.46 24.81 -19.74
N ALA A 149 1.14 26.07 -20.05
CA ALA A 149 -0.21 26.52 -20.34
C ALA A 149 -0.88 25.67 -21.44
N ASN A 150 -0.14 25.29 -22.48
CA ASN A 150 -0.68 24.48 -23.59
C ASN A 150 -1.03 23.06 -23.13
N PHE A 151 -0.29 22.51 -22.16
CA PHE A 151 -0.61 21.23 -21.55
C PHE A 151 -1.92 21.30 -20.75
N PHE A 152 -2.08 22.33 -19.91
CA PHE A 152 -3.32 22.54 -19.15
C PHE A 152 -4.53 22.78 -20.08
N HIS A 153 -4.35 23.50 -21.19
CA HIS A 153 -5.39 23.67 -22.20
C HIS A 153 -5.80 22.33 -22.82
N ARG A 154 -4.83 21.48 -23.19
CA ARG A 154 -5.12 20.13 -23.73
C ARG A 154 -5.82 19.24 -22.70
N ILE A 155 -5.42 19.29 -21.43
CA ILE A 155 -6.13 18.60 -20.34
C ILE A 155 -7.58 19.09 -20.26
N ARG A 156 -7.79 20.41 -20.22
CA ARG A 156 -9.13 21.01 -20.17
C ARG A 156 -9.98 20.56 -21.34
N LEU A 157 -9.48 20.64 -22.58
CA LEU A 157 -10.19 20.19 -23.76
C LEU A 157 -10.57 18.70 -23.68
N GLN A 158 -9.65 17.82 -23.31
CA GLN A 158 -9.91 16.37 -23.32
C GLN A 158 -10.73 15.85 -22.14
N LEU A 159 -10.69 16.53 -21.00
CA LEU A 159 -11.45 16.13 -19.80
C LEU A 159 -12.82 16.81 -19.71
N LEU A 160 -12.97 18.04 -20.21
CA LEU A 160 -14.20 18.82 -20.06
C LEU A 160 -15.10 18.81 -21.32
N ASN A 161 -14.59 18.57 -22.53
CA ASN A 161 -15.44 18.47 -23.74
C ASN A 161 -16.17 17.13 -23.89
N LYS A 162 -16.14 16.24 -22.89
CA LYS A 162 -16.80 14.93 -23.00
C LYS A 162 -18.32 15.06 -23.26
N HIS A 163 -18.99 16.04 -22.65
CA HIS A 163 -20.42 16.29 -22.86
C HIS A 163 -20.75 16.86 -24.25
N VAL A 164 -19.86 17.68 -24.83
CA VAL A 164 -20.06 18.30 -26.16
C VAL A 164 -19.81 17.27 -27.27
N LEU A 165 -18.77 16.45 -27.13
CA LEU A 165 -18.43 15.43 -28.12
C LEU A 165 -19.45 14.29 -28.15
N THR A 166 -19.98 13.84 -27.00
CA THR A 166 -21.02 12.80 -27.00
C THR A 166 -22.31 13.29 -27.66
N SER A 167 -22.71 14.54 -27.40
CA SER A 167 -23.88 15.18 -28.03
C SER A 167 -23.71 15.36 -29.55
N GLN A 168 -22.54 15.85 -30.01
CA GLN A 168 -22.24 16.05 -31.43
C GLN A 168 -22.13 14.72 -32.18
N PHE A 169 -21.50 13.69 -31.59
CA PHE A 169 -21.44 12.36 -32.19
C PHE A 169 -22.80 11.67 -32.28
N THR A 170 -23.67 11.77 -31.27
CA THR A 170 -25.04 11.22 -31.37
C THR A 170 -25.87 11.91 -32.44
N LYS A 171 -25.68 13.23 -32.64
CA LYS A 171 -26.36 13.98 -33.71
C LYS A 171 -25.91 13.52 -35.11
N LEU A 172 -24.61 13.29 -35.30
CA LEU A 172 -24.02 12.79 -36.55
C LEU A 172 -24.39 11.34 -36.90
N MET A 173 -24.92 10.55 -35.96
CA MET A 173 -25.33 9.16 -36.18
C MET A 173 -26.86 9.00 -36.28
N THR A 174 -27.62 10.09 -36.09
CA THR A 174 -29.10 10.11 -36.16
C THR A 174 -29.64 10.96 -37.31
N GLU A 175 -28.75 11.57 -38.11
CA GLU A 175 -28.99 12.15 -39.44
C GLU A 175 -28.40 11.20 -40.50
#